data_AF-A0A1G0PH85-F1
#
_entry.id   AF-A0A1G0PH85-F1
#
_cell.length_a   1.000
_cell.length_b   1.000
_cell.length_c   1.000
_cell.angle_alpha   90.00
_cell.angle_beta   90.00
_cell.angle_gamma   90.00
#
_symmetry.space_group_name_H-M   'P 1'
#
loop_
_entity.id
_entity.type
_entity.pdbx_description
1 polymer ?
#
loop_
_entity_poly.entity_id
_entity_poly.type
_entity_poly.pdbx_seq_one_letter_code
_entity_poly.pdbx_strand_id
1 'polypeptide(L)'
;MAVSSKSLLVAGLISTAVAWSPARVGPTSRAKQSPADSVERARALHVLNRLAFGPGLGDVDRVVAMGVDRYIEQQLNPEKIKDDQLERRLASFEVLRTSPETQARIYVEEQRARQQRQRAAGQDSARMGANDVPPPGREPPSLNRARRLAGELQQAAVVRGTLSERQLYQVMVDFWTNHFNVFLGKGADRFLLPEYIEHAIRPNAMGRFEELLIATARSPAMLFYLDNVQSVAPGSRPPQLARLERARQAMARRRPGRVPGRPDPRQLDSLRARIEQRIPQGINENYARELMELHTLGVDGGYTQQDVINVARILTGWSMTPPQQGARFVFNDWAHDTGEKVVLGRTFPAGRGQQEGSELLKLLANHPSTMRHVSAKLCARLLADDPPDGCVDAGVHAWERTAGDIRAVLRAIFRSPEFWAPEYRAAKVKTPL
;
A
#
# COMPACT_ATOMS: atom_id res chain seq x y z
N MET A 1 5.93 27.78 14.31
CA MET A 1 7.33 27.99 14.73
C MET A 1 8.21 27.11 13.84
N ALA A 2 9.11 27.75 13.10
CA ALA A 2 10.02 27.12 12.16
C ALA A 2 11.15 26.37 12.88
N VAL A 3 11.58 25.23 12.35
CA VAL A 3 12.94 24.72 12.56
C VAL A 3 13.51 24.31 11.21
N SER A 4 14.67 24.91 10.93
CA SER A 4 15.39 24.98 9.67
C SER A 4 16.29 23.76 9.46
N SER A 5 16.30 23.27 8.22
CA SER A 5 17.31 22.35 7.67
C SER A 5 18.59 23.11 7.32
N LYS A 6 19.75 22.56 7.68
CA LYS A 6 21.05 22.87 7.05
C LYS A 6 21.94 21.63 7.04
N SER A 7 22.12 21.06 5.85
CA SER A 7 23.27 20.22 5.51
C SER A 7 23.91 20.82 4.26
N LEU A 8 25.07 21.43 4.43
CA LEU A 8 25.93 21.95 3.37
C LEU A 8 26.79 20.81 2.83
N LEU A 9 26.70 20.55 1.51
CA LEU A 9 27.67 19.76 0.77
C LEU A 9 28.45 20.71 -0.15
N VAL A 10 29.74 20.87 0.14
CA VAL A 10 30.70 21.60 -0.68
C VAL A 10 31.17 20.64 -1.78
N ALA A 11 30.94 20.99 -3.05
CA ALA A 11 31.52 20.31 -4.20
C ALA A 11 32.64 21.18 -4.79
N GLY A 12 33.87 20.65 -4.81
CA GLY A 12 35.02 21.28 -5.43
C GLY A 12 34.95 21.17 -6.97
N LEU A 13 35.14 22.30 -7.65
CA LEU A 13 35.29 22.41 -9.09
C LEU A 13 36.73 22.10 -9.50
N ILE A 14 36.92 21.09 -10.36
CA ILE A 14 38.12 20.97 -11.20
C ILE A 14 37.70 21.37 -12.61
N SER A 15 38.27 22.48 -13.08
CA SER A 15 38.00 23.09 -14.38
C SER A 15 39.02 22.59 -15.40
N THR A 16 38.59 21.82 -16.40
CA THR A 16 39.35 21.57 -17.62
C THR A 16 38.63 22.25 -18.79
N ALA A 17 39.21 23.33 -19.30
CA ALA A 17 38.68 24.06 -20.43
C ALA A 17 38.98 23.29 -21.73
N VAL A 18 37.94 22.81 -22.40
CA VAL A 18 38.00 22.41 -23.81
C VAL A 18 37.39 23.55 -24.62
N ALA A 19 38.21 24.20 -25.45
CA ALA A 19 37.77 25.24 -26.36
C ALA A 19 36.88 24.63 -27.45
N TRP A 20 35.60 25.00 -27.45
CA TRP A 20 34.64 24.59 -28.48
C TRP A 20 34.48 25.73 -29.48
N SER A 21 34.89 25.52 -30.73
CA SER A 21 34.62 26.44 -31.83
C SER A 21 33.13 26.40 -32.16
N PRO A 22 32.40 27.54 -32.18
CA PRO A 22 31.00 27.53 -32.55
C PRO A 22 30.90 27.36 -34.07
N ALA A 23 30.34 26.24 -34.52
CA ALA A 23 29.81 26.14 -35.87
C ALA A 23 28.69 27.20 -36.00
N ARG A 24 28.77 28.06 -37.03
CA ARG A 24 27.72 29.03 -37.35
C ARG A 24 26.46 28.27 -37.77
N VAL A 25 25.53 28.11 -36.83
CA VAL A 25 24.15 27.73 -37.13
C VAL A 25 23.49 28.98 -37.72
N GLY A 26 23.14 28.91 -39.01
CA GLY A 26 22.32 29.95 -39.64
C GLY A 26 20.97 30.11 -38.92
N PRO A 27 20.29 31.25 -39.03
CA PRO A 27 19.03 31.48 -38.36
C PRO A 27 17.98 30.50 -38.93
N THR A 28 17.72 29.41 -38.22
CA THR A 28 16.52 28.60 -38.45
C THR A 28 15.34 29.50 -38.10
N SER A 29 14.50 29.80 -39.09
CA SER A 29 13.28 30.56 -38.87
C SER A 29 12.42 29.82 -37.85
N ARG A 30 12.39 30.31 -36.62
CA ARG A 30 11.40 29.88 -35.62
C ARG A 30 10.07 30.38 -36.15
N ALA A 31 9.34 29.53 -36.87
CA ALA A 31 8.02 29.85 -37.39
C ALA A 31 7.20 30.44 -36.23
N LYS A 32 6.62 31.63 -36.42
CA LYS A 32 5.77 32.27 -35.41
C LYS A 32 4.62 31.30 -35.10
N GLN A 33 4.64 30.72 -33.91
CA GLN A 33 3.57 29.85 -33.43
C GLN A 33 2.27 30.65 -33.39
N SER A 34 1.18 30.09 -33.93
CA SER A 34 -0.11 30.79 -33.90
C SER A 34 -0.66 30.85 -32.47
N PRO A 35 -1.54 31.81 -32.14
CA PRO A 35 -2.21 31.84 -30.83
C PRO A 35 -2.94 30.53 -30.50
N ALA A 36 -3.53 29.87 -31.50
CA ALA A 36 -4.17 28.56 -31.34
C ALA A 36 -3.16 27.46 -30.97
N ASP A 37 -1.99 27.44 -31.61
CA ASP A 37 -0.92 26.49 -31.28
C ASP A 37 -0.40 26.70 -29.85
N SER A 38 -0.35 27.95 -29.39
CA SER A 38 0.04 28.28 -28.01
C SER A 38 -0.97 27.77 -26.99
N VAL A 39 -2.28 27.84 -27.30
CA VAL A 39 -3.35 27.35 -26.41
C VAL A 39 -3.34 25.83 -26.33
N GLU A 40 -3.25 25.13 -27.47
CA GLU A 40 -3.21 23.67 -27.48
C GLU A 40 -1.95 23.11 -26.81
N ARG A 41 -0.79 23.76 -27.00
CA ARG A 41 0.43 23.43 -26.24
C ARG A 41 0.25 23.63 -24.74
N ALA A 42 -0.42 24.69 -24.31
CA ALA A 42 -0.70 24.94 -22.90
C ALA A 42 -1.65 23.87 -22.31
N ARG A 43 -2.67 23.45 -23.06
CA ARG A 43 -3.56 22.34 -22.67
C ARG A 43 -2.82 21.01 -22.58
N ALA A 44 -1.98 20.69 -23.57
CA ALA A 44 -1.13 19.50 -23.58
C ALA A 44 -0.18 19.48 -22.37
N LEU A 45 0.48 20.60 -22.09
CA LEU A 45 1.35 20.75 -20.93
C LEU A 45 0.57 20.59 -19.62
N HIS A 46 -0.64 21.16 -19.52
CA HIS A 46 -1.50 21.01 -18.35
C HIS A 46 -1.82 19.53 -18.10
N VAL A 47 -2.31 18.78 -19.10
CA VAL A 47 -2.66 17.36 -18.89
C VAL A 47 -1.44 16.50 -18.57
N LEU A 48 -0.29 16.71 -19.21
CA LEU A 48 0.95 15.99 -18.86
C LEU A 48 1.37 16.31 -17.43
N ASN A 49 1.13 17.53 -16.97
CA ASN A 49 1.36 17.93 -15.59
C ASN A 49 0.30 17.44 -14.59
N ARG A 50 -0.84 16.89 -15.01
CA ARG A 50 -1.87 16.36 -14.10
C ARG A 50 -1.97 14.83 -14.15
N LEU A 51 -1.91 14.25 -15.34
CA LEU A 51 -2.15 12.83 -15.62
C LEU A 51 -0.87 12.00 -15.73
N ALA A 52 0.32 12.60 -15.76
CA ALA A 52 1.60 11.87 -15.84
C ALA A 52 2.51 12.16 -14.64
N PHE A 53 3.80 11.83 -14.71
CA PHE A 53 4.82 12.35 -13.78
C PHE A 53 5.48 13.65 -14.26
N GLY A 54 5.01 14.19 -15.38
CA GLY A 54 5.51 15.40 -16.01
C GLY A 54 5.75 15.15 -17.50
N PRO A 55 5.93 16.21 -18.31
CA PRO A 55 6.25 16.05 -19.73
C PRO A 55 7.69 15.54 -19.90
N GLY A 56 7.86 14.44 -20.62
CA GLY A 56 9.14 14.03 -21.21
C GLY A 56 9.49 14.81 -22.48
N LEU A 57 10.68 14.53 -23.03
CA LEU A 57 11.12 15.13 -24.29
C LEU A 57 10.18 14.74 -25.44
N GLY A 58 9.59 15.74 -26.09
CA GLY A 58 8.66 15.55 -27.21
C GLY A 58 7.22 15.20 -26.82
N ASP A 59 6.90 15.03 -25.53
CA ASP A 59 5.55 14.65 -25.10
C ASP A 59 4.49 15.70 -25.44
N VAL A 60 4.82 16.98 -25.25
CA VAL A 60 3.89 18.08 -25.58
C VAL A 60 3.53 18.04 -27.06
N ASP A 61 4.53 17.86 -27.94
CA ASP A 61 4.32 17.83 -29.39
C ASP A 61 3.50 16.60 -29.80
N ARG A 62 3.78 15.44 -29.18
CA ARG A 62 3.02 14.21 -29.39
C ARG A 62 1.56 14.37 -28.97
N VAL A 63 1.29 14.96 -27.81
CA VAL A 63 -0.08 15.17 -27.30
C VAL A 63 -0.83 16.19 -28.17
N VAL A 64 -0.18 17.28 -28.60
CA VAL A 64 -0.78 18.24 -29.54
C VAL A 64 -1.13 17.55 -30.86
N ALA A 65 -0.24 16.74 -31.43
CA ALA A 65 -0.50 16.00 -32.67
C ALA A 65 -1.62 14.96 -32.53
N MET A 66 -1.72 14.29 -31.37
CA MET A 66 -2.79 13.34 -31.05
C MET A 66 -4.14 14.03 -30.81
N GLY A 67 -4.10 15.24 -30.24
CA GLY A 67 -5.24 15.91 -29.63
C GLY A 67 -5.39 15.56 -28.15
N VAL A 68 -5.54 16.59 -27.31
CA VAL A 68 -5.56 16.47 -25.85
C VAL A 68 -6.67 15.54 -25.33
N ASP A 69 -7.88 15.65 -25.88
CA ASP A 69 -9.01 14.83 -25.44
C ASP A 69 -8.82 13.35 -25.82
N ARG A 70 -8.20 13.09 -26.99
CA ARG A 70 -7.83 11.72 -27.41
C ARG A 70 -6.74 11.14 -26.50
N TYR A 71 -5.77 11.95 -26.09
CA TYR A 71 -4.76 11.53 -25.11
C TYR A 71 -5.39 11.16 -23.76
N ILE A 72 -6.29 12.00 -23.22
CA ILE A 72 -6.99 11.70 -21.96
C ILE A 72 -7.76 10.38 -22.06
N GLU A 73 -8.55 10.19 -23.12
CA GLU A 73 -9.31 8.95 -23.29
C GLU A 73 -8.40 7.73 -23.50
N GLN A 74 -7.25 7.87 -24.18
CA GLN A 74 -6.26 6.80 -24.26
C GLN A 74 -5.74 6.43 -22.85
N GLN A 75 -5.35 7.41 -22.04
CA GLN A 75 -4.81 7.21 -20.69
C GLN A 75 -5.84 6.63 -19.71
N LEU A 76 -7.13 6.93 -19.89
CA LEU A 76 -8.23 6.31 -19.14
C LEU A 76 -8.43 4.81 -19.47
N ASN A 77 -7.82 4.30 -20.54
CA ASN A 77 -7.93 2.91 -20.98
C ASN A 77 -6.53 2.27 -21.09
N PRO A 78 -5.78 2.13 -19.99
CA PRO A 78 -4.38 1.70 -20.00
C PRO A 78 -4.18 0.31 -20.62
N GLU A 79 -5.18 -0.57 -20.56
CA GLU A 79 -5.17 -1.88 -21.20
C GLU A 79 -5.00 -1.82 -22.72
N LYS A 80 -5.28 -0.67 -23.35
CA LYS A 80 -5.12 -0.45 -24.80
C LYS A 80 -3.74 0.11 -25.18
N ILE A 81 -2.90 0.43 -24.20
CA ILE A 81 -1.58 1.02 -24.40
C ILE A 81 -0.53 -0.08 -24.24
N LYS A 82 0.36 -0.25 -25.22
CA LYS A 82 1.49 -1.18 -25.13
C LYS A 82 2.59 -0.60 -24.26
N ASP A 83 3.24 -1.44 -23.45
CA ASP A 83 4.27 -1.05 -22.49
C ASP A 83 5.54 -1.91 -22.62
N ASP A 84 5.85 -2.39 -23.83
CA ASP A 84 6.88 -3.40 -24.08
C ASP A 84 8.28 -3.01 -23.54
N GLN A 85 8.63 -1.71 -23.58
CA GLN A 85 9.90 -1.23 -23.02
C GLN A 85 9.94 -1.36 -21.50
N LEU A 86 8.85 -0.98 -20.83
CA LEU A 86 8.71 -1.13 -19.39
C LEU A 86 8.76 -2.61 -19.01
N GLU A 87 8.01 -3.46 -19.71
CA GLU A 87 7.94 -4.90 -19.44
C GLU A 87 9.32 -5.57 -19.53
N ARG A 88 10.11 -5.25 -20.58
CA ARG A 88 11.50 -5.72 -20.71
C ARG A 88 12.37 -5.26 -19.53
N ARG A 89 12.22 -4.01 -19.08
CA ARG A 89 13.02 -3.50 -17.96
C ARG A 89 12.62 -4.17 -16.64
N LEU A 90 11.32 -4.31 -16.37
CA LEU A 90 10.81 -4.92 -15.14
C LEU A 90 11.17 -6.40 -15.02
N ALA A 91 11.30 -7.12 -16.14
CA ALA A 91 11.74 -8.53 -16.14
C ALA A 91 13.11 -8.74 -15.47
N SER A 92 13.95 -7.70 -15.39
CA SER A 92 15.24 -7.78 -14.71
C SER A 92 15.14 -7.76 -13.17
N PHE A 93 14.02 -7.32 -12.60
CA PHE A 93 13.83 -7.28 -11.15
C PHE A 93 13.43 -8.65 -10.60
N GLU A 94 14.22 -9.17 -9.66
CA GLU A 94 13.98 -10.45 -8.98
C GLU A 94 12.71 -10.36 -8.12
N VAL A 95 12.49 -9.23 -7.45
CA VAL A 95 11.34 -9.04 -6.53
C VAL A 95 9.99 -9.25 -7.22
N LEU A 96 9.85 -8.85 -8.49
CA LEU A 96 8.61 -8.97 -9.26
C LEU A 96 8.39 -10.37 -9.87
N ARG A 97 9.43 -11.21 -9.88
CA ARG A 97 9.37 -12.59 -10.40
C ARG A 97 9.36 -13.65 -9.31
N THR A 98 9.51 -13.24 -8.05
CA THR A 98 9.64 -14.14 -6.91
C THR A 98 8.26 -14.49 -6.37
N SER A 99 7.90 -15.77 -6.39
CA SER A 99 6.62 -16.24 -5.85
C SER A 99 6.48 -15.93 -4.34
N PRO A 100 5.25 -15.78 -3.80
CA PRO A 100 5.03 -15.59 -2.37
C PRO A 100 5.71 -16.65 -1.49
N GLU A 101 5.71 -17.91 -1.90
CA GLU A 101 6.38 -19.00 -1.18
C GLU A 101 7.90 -18.80 -1.14
N THR A 102 8.47 -18.26 -2.21
CA THR A 102 9.90 -17.94 -2.27
C THR A 102 10.23 -16.73 -1.41
N GLN A 103 9.38 -15.69 -1.42
CA GLN A 103 9.53 -14.54 -0.52
C GLN A 103 9.45 -14.95 0.95
N ALA A 104 8.54 -15.88 1.31
CA ALA A 104 8.45 -16.46 2.65
C ALA A 104 9.72 -17.21 3.08
N ARG A 105 10.35 -17.97 2.17
CA ARG A 105 11.64 -18.63 2.46
C ARG A 105 12.74 -17.61 2.73
N ILE A 106 12.83 -16.55 1.93
CA ILE A 106 13.81 -15.47 2.12
C ILE A 106 13.58 -14.77 3.46
N TYR A 107 12.32 -14.51 3.83
CA TYR A 107 11.97 -13.98 5.16
C TYR A 107 12.48 -14.89 6.28
N VAL A 108 12.23 -16.21 6.21
CA VAL A 108 12.70 -17.16 7.23
C VAL A 108 14.23 -17.16 7.35
N GLU A 109 14.94 -17.18 6.22
CA GLU A 109 16.41 -17.13 6.18
C GLU A 109 16.96 -15.84 6.80
N GLU A 110 16.30 -14.72 6.53
CA GLU A 110 16.65 -13.44 7.10
C GLU A 110 16.42 -13.40 8.62
N GLN A 111 15.27 -13.87 9.11
CA GLN A 111 14.98 -13.92 10.55
C GLN A 111 15.98 -14.81 11.29
N ARG A 112 16.35 -15.96 10.72
CA ARG A 112 17.38 -16.84 11.27
C ARG A 112 18.74 -16.13 11.32
N ALA A 113 19.14 -15.44 10.26
CA ALA A 113 20.40 -14.70 10.21
C ALA A 113 20.43 -13.56 11.25
N ARG A 114 19.32 -12.82 11.41
CA ARG A 114 19.21 -11.79 12.46
C ARG A 114 19.33 -12.38 13.86
N GLN A 115 18.64 -13.49 14.12
CA GLN A 115 18.69 -14.15 15.43
C GLN A 115 20.10 -14.68 15.74
N GLN A 116 20.77 -15.30 14.77
CA GLN A 116 22.16 -15.75 14.93
C GLN A 116 23.10 -14.58 15.22
N ARG A 117 22.95 -13.45 14.50
CA ARG A 117 23.75 -12.25 14.73
C ARG A 117 23.49 -11.62 16.09
N GLN A 118 22.24 -11.56 16.55
CA GLN A 118 21.90 -11.05 17.88
C GLN A 118 22.51 -11.94 18.98
N ARG A 119 22.49 -13.27 18.80
CA ARG A 119 23.13 -14.21 19.75
C ARG A 119 24.64 -14.05 19.76
N ALA A 120 25.28 -13.96 18.60
CA ALA A 120 26.71 -13.73 18.48
C ALA A 120 27.11 -12.39 19.12
N ALA A 121 26.41 -11.30 18.79
CA ALA A 121 26.64 -9.99 19.39
C ALA A 121 26.45 -9.99 20.92
N GLY A 122 25.44 -10.71 21.44
CA GLY A 122 25.26 -10.90 22.88
C GLY A 122 26.43 -11.65 23.53
N GLN A 123 26.94 -12.70 22.86
CA GLN A 123 28.11 -13.45 23.33
C GLN A 123 29.41 -12.63 23.26
N ASP A 124 29.60 -11.86 22.20
CA ASP A 124 30.77 -11.00 22.00
C ASP A 124 30.76 -9.83 22.99
N SER A 125 29.59 -9.20 23.21
CA SER A 125 29.42 -8.15 24.24
C SER A 125 29.66 -8.66 25.66
N ALA A 126 29.39 -9.94 25.93
CA ALA A 126 29.73 -10.57 27.20
C ALA A 126 31.23 -10.89 27.34
N ARG A 127 32.00 -10.84 26.24
CA ARG A 127 33.44 -11.15 26.19
C ARG A 127 34.32 -9.90 26.02
N MET A 128 33.78 -8.78 25.56
CA MET A 128 34.50 -7.52 25.28
C MET A 128 34.45 -6.53 26.44
N GLY A 129 35.50 -5.71 26.58
CA GLY A 129 35.55 -4.61 27.56
C GLY A 129 34.78 -3.37 27.10
N ALA A 130 34.43 -2.46 28.02
CA ALA A 130 33.56 -1.31 27.77
C ALA A 130 34.04 -0.31 26.68
N ASN A 131 35.30 -0.41 26.24
CA ASN A 131 35.92 0.48 25.24
C ASN A 131 36.23 -0.22 23.91
N ASP A 132 35.86 -1.50 23.74
CA ASP A 132 36.13 -2.22 22.50
C ASP A 132 35.09 -1.86 21.42
N VAL A 133 35.58 -1.45 20.24
CA VAL A 133 34.74 -1.24 19.06
C VAL A 133 34.62 -2.57 18.31
N PRO A 134 33.40 -3.12 18.12
CA PRO A 134 33.23 -4.37 17.40
C PRO A 134 33.69 -4.22 15.93
N PRO A 135 34.38 -5.21 15.35
CA PRO A 135 34.75 -5.16 13.94
C PRO A 135 33.48 -5.16 13.05
N PRO A 136 33.48 -4.45 11.91
CA PRO A 136 32.38 -4.51 10.96
C PRO A 136 32.32 -5.91 10.35
N GLY A 137 31.42 -6.76 10.87
CA GLY A 137 31.20 -8.11 10.36
C GLY A 137 30.63 -8.11 8.95
N ARG A 138 31.10 -9.03 8.10
CA ARG A 138 30.54 -9.27 6.76
C ARG A 138 29.06 -9.64 6.87
N GLU A 139 28.19 -8.91 6.17
CA GLU A 139 26.76 -9.20 6.25
C GLU A 139 26.40 -10.58 5.65
N PRO A 140 25.55 -11.38 6.32
CA PRO A 140 25.06 -12.64 5.77
C PRO A 140 24.41 -12.46 4.39
N PRO A 141 24.64 -13.38 3.43
CA PRO A 141 24.05 -13.30 2.09
C PRO A 141 22.53 -13.12 2.07
N SER A 142 21.80 -13.70 3.03
CA SER A 142 20.34 -13.55 3.15
C SER A 142 19.91 -12.12 3.50
N LEU A 143 20.64 -11.43 4.38
CA LEU A 143 20.36 -10.02 4.71
C LEU A 143 20.61 -9.12 3.51
N ASN A 144 21.70 -9.35 2.78
CA ASN A 144 22.04 -8.62 1.56
C ASN A 144 20.98 -8.82 0.46
N ARG A 145 20.52 -10.06 0.24
CA ARG A 145 19.45 -10.36 -0.72
C ARG A 145 18.17 -9.64 -0.35
N ALA A 146 17.74 -9.70 0.90
CA ALA A 146 16.48 -9.07 1.30
C ALA A 146 16.54 -7.53 1.23
N ARG A 147 17.69 -6.90 1.52
CA ARG A 147 17.89 -5.45 1.28
C ARG A 147 17.83 -5.12 -0.21
N ARG A 148 18.46 -5.94 -1.07
CA ARG A 148 18.42 -5.75 -2.53
C ARG A 148 16.99 -5.82 -3.05
N LEU A 149 16.19 -6.82 -2.66
CA LEU A 149 14.79 -6.95 -3.10
C LEU A 149 13.92 -5.76 -2.69
N ALA A 150 14.11 -5.26 -1.46
CA ALA A 150 13.45 -4.03 -1.02
C ALA A 150 13.85 -2.81 -1.88
N GLY A 151 15.13 -2.69 -2.23
CA GLY A 151 15.62 -1.66 -3.15
C GLY A 151 15.08 -1.82 -4.58
N GLU A 152 14.95 -3.05 -5.08
CA GLU A 152 14.37 -3.33 -6.39
C GLU A 152 12.89 -2.90 -6.47
N LEU A 153 12.13 -3.07 -5.39
CA LEU A 153 10.73 -2.62 -5.35
C LEU A 153 10.63 -1.09 -5.50
N GLN A 154 11.51 -0.35 -4.82
CA GLN A 154 11.60 1.11 -4.97
C GLN A 154 12.06 1.52 -6.38
N GLN A 155 13.06 0.83 -6.93
CA GLN A 155 13.52 1.05 -8.31
C GLN A 155 12.41 0.77 -9.33
N ALA A 156 11.59 -0.25 -9.10
CA ALA A 156 10.47 -0.58 -9.97
C ALA A 156 9.44 0.56 -10.03
N ALA A 157 9.19 1.26 -8.92
CA ALA A 157 8.31 2.44 -8.91
C ALA A 157 8.87 3.57 -9.80
N VAL A 158 10.16 3.90 -9.67
CA VAL A 158 10.83 4.91 -10.50
C VAL A 158 10.82 4.50 -11.98
N VAL A 159 11.20 3.26 -12.28
CA VAL A 159 11.21 2.71 -13.64
C VAL A 159 9.81 2.80 -14.27
N ARG A 160 8.75 2.48 -13.52
CA ARG A 160 7.37 2.62 -13.99
C ARG A 160 7.00 4.07 -14.28
N GLY A 161 7.34 5.00 -13.38
CA GLY A 161 7.07 6.42 -13.57
C GLY A 161 7.77 6.99 -14.82
N THR A 162 8.98 6.51 -15.11
CA THR A 162 9.81 7.01 -16.23
C THR A 162 9.57 6.34 -17.58
N LEU A 163 9.27 5.04 -17.62
CA LEU A 163 9.25 4.25 -18.86
C LEU A 163 7.85 3.80 -19.31
N SER A 164 6.83 3.89 -18.45
CA SER A 164 5.48 3.47 -18.84
C SER A 164 4.84 4.52 -19.76
N GLU A 165 4.21 4.08 -20.84
CA GLU A 165 3.32 4.92 -21.65
C GLU A 165 1.92 5.03 -21.00
N ARG A 166 1.61 4.13 -20.06
CA ARG A 166 0.40 4.15 -19.20
C ARG A 166 0.55 5.12 -18.01
N GLN A 167 0.89 6.37 -18.30
CA GLN A 167 1.24 7.38 -17.30
C GLN A 167 0.13 7.62 -16.24
N LEU A 168 -1.13 7.78 -16.65
CA LEU A 168 -2.23 7.99 -15.70
C LEU A 168 -2.40 6.77 -14.78
N TYR A 169 -2.27 5.57 -15.33
CA TYR A 169 -2.34 4.35 -14.53
C TYR A 169 -1.25 4.30 -13.47
N GLN A 170 0.00 4.67 -13.78
CA GLN A 170 1.06 4.71 -12.76
C GLN A 170 0.82 5.79 -11.71
N VAL A 171 0.29 6.96 -12.09
CA VAL A 171 -0.13 8.03 -11.14
C VAL A 171 -1.21 7.51 -10.20
N MET A 172 -2.18 6.75 -10.71
CA MET A 172 -3.24 6.17 -9.90
C MET A 172 -2.72 5.06 -8.97
N VAL A 173 -1.80 4.21 -9.43
CA VAL A 173 -1.15 3.21 -8.56
C VAL A 173 -0.38 3.88 -7.43
N ASP A 174 0.36 4.95 -7.71
CA ASP A 174 1.05 5.77 -6.72
C ASP A 174 0.07 6.38 -5.71
N PHE A 175 -1.00 7.02 -6.21
CA PHE A 175 -2.06 7.58 -5.38
C PHE A 175 -2.67 6.55 -4.43
N TRP A 176 -3.04 5.37 -4.93
CA TRP A 176 -3.66 4.32 -4.12
C TRP A 176 -2.67 3.66 -3.15
N THR A 177 -1.41 3.52 -3.55
CA THR A 177 -0.36 3.00 -2.66
C THR A 177 -0.14 3.96 -1.48
N ASN A 178 -0.24 5.27 -1.70
CA ASN A 178 -0.20 6.26 -0.64
C ASN A 178 -1.51 6.33 0.17
N HIS A 179 -2.66 6.17 -0.49
CA HIS A 179 -3.97 6.19 0.17
C HIS A 179 -4.15 5.01 1.13
N PHE A 180 -3.71 3.81 0.72
CA PHE A 180 -3.74 2.57 1.50
C PHE A 180 -2.32 2.16 1.90
N ASN A 181 -1.59 3.08 2.55
CA ASN A 181 -0.16 2.95 2.81
C ASN A 181 0.18 1.79 3.75
N VAL A 182 1.17 0.99 3.34
CA VAL A 182 1.80 -0.04 4.17
C VAL A 182 3.30 0.24 4.22
N PHE A 183 3.83 0.45 5.41
CA PHE A 183 5.24 0.79 5.58
C PHE A 183 6.14 -0.43 5.38
N LEU A 184 6.96 -0.40 4.33
CA LEU A 184 7.93 -1.44 3.99
C LEU A 184 8.85 -1.85 5.17
N GLY A 185 9.13 -0.94 6.10
CA GLY A 185 10.02 -1.20 7.24
C GLY A 185 9.40 -1.99 8.40
N LYS A 186 8.08 -2.24 8.40
CA LYS A 186 7.42 -2.94 9.51
C LYS A 186 7.53 -4.46 9.36
N GLY A 187 8.53 -5.06 10.02
CA GLY A 187 8.61 -6.51 10.24
C GLY A 187 8.48 -7.35 8.95
N ALA A 188 7.37 -8.09 8.83
CA ALA A 188 7.11 -8.96 7.68
C ALA A 188 6.70 -8.19 6.42
N ASP A 189 6.20 -6.95 6.52
CA ASP A 189 5.67 -6.19 5.38
C ASP A 189 6.69 -5.97 4.28
N ARG A 190 7.98 -5.98 4.60
CA ARG A 190 9.04 -5.94 3.58
C ARG A 190 8.93 -7.05 2.52
N PHE A 191 8.29 -8.16 2.86
CA PHE A 191 8.03 -9.30 1.99
C PHE A 191 6.57 -9.42 1.58
N LEU A 192 5.65 -8.69 2.20
CA LEU A 192 4.23 -8.71 1.83
C LEU A 192 3.90 -7.59 0.85
N LEU A 193 4.67 -6.50 0.86
CA LEU A 193 4.42 -5.32 0.06
C LEU A 193 4.49 -5.56 -1.46
N PRO A 194 5.43 -6.35 -2.01
CA PRO A 194 5.42 -6.65 -3.45
C PRO A 194 4.10 -7.29 -3.90
N GLU A 195 3.66 -8.34 -3.19
CA GLU A 195 2.39 -9.03 -3.47
C GLU A 195 1.20 -8.07 -3.35
N TYR A 196 1.18 -7.26 -2.28
CA TYR A 196 0.15 -6.26 -2.05
C TYR A 196 0.02 -5.25 -3.19
N ILE A 197 1.12 -4.68 -3.66
CA ILE A 197 1.11 -3.71 -4.75
C ILE A 197 0.70 -4.39 -6.05
N GLU A 198 1.29 -5.54 -6.40
CA GLU A 198 1.06 -6.21 -7.68
C GLU A 198 -0.33 -6.85 -7.80
N HIS A 199 -0.93 -7.31 -6.70
CA HIS A 199 -2.17 -8.09 -6.74
C HIS A 199 -3.38 -7.44 -6.06
N ALA A 200 -3.19 -6.49 -5.12
CA ALA A 200 -4.30 -5.75 -4.53
C ALA A 200 -4.48 -4.36 -5.17
N ILE A 201 -3.41 -3.57 -5.27
CA ILE A 201 -3.49 -2.18 -5.76
C ILE A 201 -3.58 -2.12 -7.29
N ARG A 202 -2.56 -2.65 -7.99
CA ARG A 202 -2.40 -2.46 -9.43
C ARG A 202 -3.60 -2.93 -10.27
N PRO A 203 -4.15 -4.15 -10.05
CA PRO A 203 -5.27 -4.63 -10.85
C PRO A 203 -6.55 -3.79 -10.69
N ASN A 204 -6.69 -3.11 -9.54
CA ASN A 204 -7.89 -2.36 -9.18
C ASN A 204 -7.72 -0.84 -9.32
N ALA A 205 -6.54 -0.34 -9.70
CA ALA A 205 -6.21 1.08 -9.68
C ALA A 205 -7.12 1.97 -10.56
N MET A 206 -7.70 1.39 -11.61
CA MET A 206 -8.66 2.04 -12.52
C MET A 206 -10.05 1.38 -12.49
N GLY A 207 -10.28 0.48 -11.54
CA GLY A 207 -11.49 -0.34 -11.41
C GLY A 207 -12.55 0.31 -10.52
N ARG A 208 -13.34 -0.52 -9.83
CA ARG A 208 -14.29 -0.04 -8.81
C ARG A 208 -13.60 0.12 -7.46
N PHE A 209 -13.92 1.20 -6.76
CA PHE A 209 -13.38 1.45 -5.43
C PHE A 209 -13.73 0.33 -4.42
N GLU A 210 -14.94 -0.24 -4.49
CA GLU A 210 -15.34 -1.36 -3.63
C GLU A 210 -14.37 -2.56 -3.76
N GLU A 211 -13.99 -2.92 -4.99
CA GLU A 211 -13.05 -4.02 -5.25
C GLU A 211 -11.64 -3.70 -4.74
N LEU A 212 -11.18 -2.46 -4.96
CA LEU A 212 -9.90 -1.99 -4.41
C LEU A 212 -9.91 -2.03 -2.88
N LEU A 213 -10.98 -1.55 -2.24
CA LEU A 213 -11.14 -1.55 -0.80
C LEU A 213 -11.17 -2.98 -0.24
N ILE A 214 -11.86 -3.91 -0.89
CA ILE A 214 -11.88 -5.32 -0.47
C ILE A 214 -10.51 -5.98 -0.64
N ALA A 215 -9.87 -5.76 -1.79
CA ALA A 215 -8.57 -6.35 -2.08
C ALA A 215 -7.49 -5.85 -1.09
N THR A 216 -7.48 -4.55 -0.81
CA THR A 216 -6.58 -3.97 0.19
C THR A 216 -6.94 -4.43 1.59
N ALA A 217 -8.23 -4.50 1.92
CA ALA A 217 -8.64 -4.81 3.28
C ALA A 217 -8.35 -6.26 3.70
N ARG A 218 -8.34 -7.18 2.73
CA ARG A 218 -8.00 -8.60 2.92
C ARG A 218 -6.52 -8.90 2.69
N SER A 219 -5.73 -7.90 2.32
CA SER A 219 -4.30 -8.06 2.12
C SER A 219 -3.60 -8.52 3.40
N PRO A 220 -2.77 -9.58 3.33
CA PRO A 220 -1.88 -9.96 4.44
C PRO A 220 -0.98 -8.80 4.91
N ALA A 221 -0.53 -7.95 3.98
CA ALA A 221 0.29 -6.78 4.30
C ALA A 221 -0.52 -5.77 5.14
N MET A 222 -1.76 -5.46 4.75
CA MET A 222 -2.61 -4.52 5.49
C MET A 222 -2.98 -5.06 6.87
N LEU A 223 -3.34 -6.34 6.95
CA LEU A 223 -3.69 -7.01 8.21
C LEU A 223 -2.52 -7.07 9.19
N PHE A 224 -1.30 -7.27 8.70
CA PHE A 224 -0.09 -7.22 9.51
C PHE A 224 0.26 -5.78 9.91
N TYR A 225 0.22 -4.86 8.94
CA TYR A 225 0.60 -3.48 9.13
C TYR A 225 -0.25 -2.77 10.17
N LEU A 226 -1.55 -3.06 10.22
CA LEU A 226 -2.49 -2.46 11.18
C LEU A 226 -2.77 -3.36 12.39
N ASP A 227 -1.97 -4.42 12.56
CA ASP A 227 -2.02 -5.36 13.69
C ASP A 227 -3.38 -6.06 13.86
N ASN A 228 -4.20 -6.14 12.80
CA ASN A 228 -5.47 -6.86 12.84
C ASN A 228 -5.30 -8.37 12.97
N VAL A 229 -4.14 -8.92 12.59
CA VAL A 229 -3.79 -10.31 12.88
C VAL A 229 -3.84 -10.66 14.37
N GLN A 230 -3.80 -9.65 15.25
CA GLN A 230 -3.92 -9.76 16.69
C GLN A 230 -5.35 -9.47 17.19
N SER A 231 -6.29 -9.07 16.33
CA SER A 231 -7.66 -8.73 16.75
C SER A 231 -8.50 -9.99 16.96
N VAL A 232 -8.90 -10.23 18.21
CA VAL A 232 -9.76 -11.37 18.58
C VAL A 232 -10.87 -10.93 19.51
N ALA A 233 -12.01 -11.64 19.49
CA ALA A 233 -13.09 -11.39 20.42
C ALA A 233 -12.66 -11.70 21.87
N PRO A 234 -13.13 -10.92 22.86
CA PRO A 234 -12.87 -11.22 24.27
C PRO A 234 -13.29 -12.65 24.63
N GLY A 235 -12.38 -13.39 25.28
CA GLY A 235 -12.63 -14.79 25.67
C GLY A 235 -12.40 -15.83 24.57
N SER A 236 -11.95 -15.44 23.38
CA SER A 236 -11.59 -16.37 22.30
C SER A 236 -10.54 -17.40 22.74
N ARG A 237 -10.74 -18.64 22.30
CA ARG A 237 -9.84 -19.77 22.62
C ARG A 237 -9.34 -20.45 21.34
N PRO A 238 -8.02 -20.40 21.05
CA PRO A 238 -7.48 -21.05 19.86
C PRO A 238 -7.71 -22.57 19.87
N PRO A 239 -7.99 -23.20 18.71
CA PRO A 239 -8.17 -24.64 18.61
C PRO A 239 -6.97 -25.46 19.11
N GLN A 240 -5.75 -24.91 19.00
CA GLN A 240 -4.52 -25.54 19.48
C GLN A 240 -4.52 -25.70 21.01
N LEU A 241 -5.00 -24.68 21.74
CA LEU A 241 -5.13 -24.72 23.20
C LEU A 241 -6.15 -25.78 23.60
N ALA A 242 -7.32 -25.79 22.95
CA ALA A 242 -8.36 -26.78 23.21
C ALA A 242 -7.88 -28.23 22.95
N ARG A 243 -7.06 -28.46 21.91
CA ARG A 243 -6.45 -29.78 21.64
C ARG A 243 -5.47 -30.18 22.74
N LEU A 244 -4.62 -29.25 23.19
CA LEU A 244 -3.64 -29.49 24.25
C LEU A 244 -4.32 -29.84 25.57
N GLU A 245 -5.40 -29.13 25.92
CA GLU A 245 -6.20 -29.40 27.11
C GLU A 245 -6.86 -30.79 27.06
N ARG A 246 -7.46 -31.16 25.91
CA ARG A 246 -8.04 -32.50 25.73
C ARG A 246 -6.98 -33.60 25.86
N ALA A 247 -5.80 -33.40 25.28
CA ALA A 247 -4.69 -34.34 25.41
C ALA A 247 -4.27 -34.49 26.88
N ARG A 248 -4.15 -33.38 27.61
CA ARG A 248 -3.84 -33.36 29.05
C ARG A 248 -4.90 -34.08 29.87
N GLN A 249 -6.19 -33.81 29.64
CA GLN A 249 -7.30 -34.47 30.35
C GLN A 249 -7.34 -35.97 30.08
N ALA A 250 -7.11 -36.39 28.83
CA ALA A 250 -7.02 -37.81 28.46
C ALA A 250 -5.84 -38.52 29.16
N MET A 251 -4.73 -37.81 29.38
CA MET A 251 -3.59 -38.32 30.15
C MET A 251 -3.91 -38.44 31.64
N ALA A 252 -4.57 -37.45 32.25
CA ALA A 252 -4.94 -37.48 33.66
C ALA A 252 -5.91 -38.62 34.01
N ARG A 253 -6.73 -39.06 33.05
CA ARG A 253 -7.70 -40.16 33.23
C ARG A 253 -7.11 -41.57 33.08
N ARG A 254 -5.87 -41.73 32.62
CA ARG A 254 -5.24 -43.05 32.40
C ARG A 254 -4.32 -43.43 33.57
N ARG A 255 -4.44 -44.68 34.06
CA ARG A 255 -3.64 -45.21 35.19
C ARG A 255 -2.12 -44.98 35.01
N PRO A 256 -1.38 -44.71 36.10
CA PRO A 256 0.05 -44.41 36.07
C PRO A 256 0.88 -45.67 35.76
N GLY A 257 0.94 -46.04 34.49
CA GLY A 257 1.93 -46.97 33.94
C GLY A 257 2.97 -46.20 33.13
N ARG A 258 4.25 -46.51 33.34
CA ARG A 258 5.41 -45.91 32.64
C ARG A 258 5.41 -46.40 31.19
N VAL A 259 4.80 -45.63 30.28
CA VAL A 259 4.90 -45.90 28.83
C VAL A 259 6.05 -45.05 28.28
N PRO A 260 7.10 -45.67 27.69
CA PRO A 260 8.20 -44.95 27.07
C PRO A 260 7.70 -44.01 25.96
N GLY A 261 8.28 -42.81 25.83
CA GLY A 261 7.92 -41.83 24.80
C GLY A 261 6.77 -40.87 25.16
N ARG A 262 6.27 -40.89 26.40
CA ARG A 262 5.25 -39.92 26.86
C ARG A 262 5.86 -38.52 27.10
N PRO A 263 5.25 -37.43 26.59
CA PRO A 263 5.62 -36.07 26.98
C PRO A 263 5.39 -35.85 28.48
N ASP A 264 6.33 -35.17 29.14
CA ASP A 264 6.22 -34.82 30.57
C ASP A 264 5.06 -33.82 30.81
N PRO A 265 4.13 -34.07 31.76
CA PRO A 265 3.07 -33.13 32.13
C PRO A 265 3.54 -31.69 32.38
N ARG A 266 4.75 -31.49 32.95
CA ARG A 266 5.33 -30.16 33.17
C ARG A 266 5.68 -29.45 31.85
N GLN A 267 6.11 -30.20 30.84
CA GLN A 267 6.39 -29.66 29.51
C GLN A 267 5.10 -29.20 28.82
N LEU A 268 4.01 -29.95 28.99
CA LEU A 268 2.69 -29.58 28.46
C LEU A 268 2.12 -28.34 29.15
N ASP A 269 2.27 -28.23 30.47
CA ASP A 269 1.89 -27.01 31.21
C ASP A 269 2.71 -25.80 30.78
N SER A 270 4.02 -25.98 30.61
CA SER A 270 4.90 -24.92 30.13
C SER A 270 4.53 -24.48 28.71
N LEU A 271 4.18 -25.42 27.83
CA LEU A 271 3.72 -25.11 26.47
C LEU A 271 2.37 -24.38 26.49
N ARG A 272 1.43 -24.84 27.32
CA ARG A 272 0.13 -24.20 27.51
C ARG A 272 0.28 -22.75 27.96
N ALA A 273 1.03 -22.51 29.03
CA ALA A 273 1.25 -21.17 29.57
C ALA A 273 1.89 -20.23 28.52
N ARG A 274 2.83 -20.74 27.72
CA ARG A 274 3.44 -19.98 26.61
C ARG A 274 2.46 -19.66 25.49
N ILE A 275 1.51 -20.55 25.19
CA ILE A 275 0.45 -20.28 24.22
C ILE A 275 -0.49 -19.22 24.79
N GLU A 276 -0.96 -19.39 26.03
CA GLU A 276 -1.88 -18.46 26.71
C GLU A 276 -1.31 -17.04 26.78
N GLN A 277 -0.02 -16.88 27.11
CA GLN A 277 0.66 -15.58 27.12
C GLN A 277 0.76 -14.89 25.75
N ARG A 278 0.62 -15.66 24.65
CA ARG A 278 0.73 -15.14 23.28
C ARG A 278 -0.62 -14.95 22.60
N ILE A 279 -1.71 -15.37 23.24
CA ILE A 279 -3.05 -15.15 22.71
C ILE A 279 -3.40 -13.67 22.91
N PRO A 280 -3.72 -12.94 21.83
CA PRO A 280 -4.24 -11.58 21.97
C PRO A 280 -5.51 -11.59 22.84
N GLN A 281 -5.66 -10.58 23.70
CA GLN A 281 -6.71 -10.59 24.73
C GLN A 281 -7.93 -9.73 24.39
N GLY A 282 -7.99 -9.17 23.18
CA GLY A 282 -9.11 -8.32 22.82
C GLY A 282 -9.05 -7.80 21.40
N ILE A 283 -10.04 -6.94 21.14
CA ILE A 283 -10.26 -6.32 19.85
C ILE A 283 -9.19 -5.24 19.63
N ASN A 284 -8.66 -5.16 18.41
CA ASN A 284 -7.76 -4.09 18.00
C ASN A 284 -8.52 -3.07 17.14
N GLU A 285 -8.73 -1.86 17.66
CA GLU A 285 -9.42 -0.78 16.97
C GLU A 285 -8.59 -0.07 15.90
N ASN A 286 -7.27 -0.25 15.88
CA ASN A 286 -6.38 0.50 15.00
C ASN A 286 -6.80 0.35 13.54
N TYR A 287 -7.03 -0.89 13.09
CA TYR A 287 -7.46 -1.12 11.72
C TYR A 287 -8.85 -0.55 11.42
N ALA A 288 -9.79 -0.68 12.36
CA ALA A 288 -11.13 -0.12 12.21
C ALA A 288 -11.09 1.40 12.07
N ARG A 289 -10.29 2.07 12.88
CA ARG A 289 -10.12 3.52 12.84
C ARG A 289 -9.53 3.95 11.51
N GLU A 290 -8.41 3.36 11.09
CA GLU A 290 -7.75 3.66 9.82
C GLU A 290 -8.66 3.39 8.61
N LEU A 291 -9.42 2.30 8.65
CA LEU A 291 -10.41 1.95 7.62
C LEU A 291 -11.49 3.01 7.49
N MET A 292 -12.04 3.49 8.60
CA MET A 292 -13.09 4.50 8.61
C MET A 292 -12.54 5.91 8.31
N GLU A 293 -11.44 6.28 8.94
CA GLU A 293 -10.90 7.64 8.93
C GLU A 293 -10.09 7.94 7.66
N LEU A 294 -9.08 7.13 7.36
CA LEU A 294 -8.11 7.45 6.31
C LEU A 294 -8.50 6.87 4.97
N HIS A 295 -9.00 5.62 4.98
CA HIS A 295 -9.30 4.85 3.78
C HIS A 295 -10.70 5.10 3.21
N THR A 296 -11.67 5.55 4.01
CA THR A 296 -13.07 5.66 3.55
C THR A 296 -13.73 6.99 3.90
N LEU A 297 -14.34 7.12 5.06
CA LEU A 297 -15.28 8.21 5.40
C LEU A 297 -14.61 9.57 5.58
N GLY A 298 -13.31 9.62 5.85
CA GLY A 298 -12.62 10.85 6.25
C GLY A 298 -12.79 11.13 7.75
N VAL A 299 -11.93 11.99 8.32
CA VAL A 299 -11.97 12.36 9.75
C VAL A 299 -13.31 12.96 10.19
N ASP A 300 -13.94 13.73 9.31
CA ASP A 300 -15.26 14.35 9.55
C ASP A 300 -16.40 13.51 8.94
N GLY A 301 -16.17 12.21 8.77
CA GLY A 301 -17.08 11.30 8.08
C GLY A 301 -18.41 10.99 8.79
N GLY A 302 -18.59 11.52 10.00
CA GLY A 302 -19.84 11.41 10.79
C GLY A 302 -19.98 10.11 11.58
N TYR A 303 -18.92 9.31 11.72
CA TYR A 303 -18.92 8.10 12.54
C TYR A 303 -18.59 8.40 14.00
N THR A 304 -19.01 7.49 14.88
CA THR A 304 -18.76 7.57 16.31
C THR A 304 -17.65 6.61 16.74
N GLN A 305 -17.15 6.81 17.96
CA GLN A 305 -16.26 5.83 18.60
C GLN A 305 -16.91 4.44 18.71
N GLN A 306 -18.24 4.37 18.87
CA GLN A 306 -18.96 3.10 18.94
C GLN A 306 -18.98 2.38 17.59
N ASP A 307 -19.02 3.12 16.48
CA ASP A 307 -18.88 2.54 15.14
C ASP A 307 -17.49 1.94 14.95
N VAL A 308 -16.42 2.64 15.40
CA VAL A 308 -15.05 2.11 15.35
C VAL A 308 -14.94 0.80 16.12
N ILE A 309 -15.49 0.74 17.34
CA ILE A 309 -15.54 -0.49 18.15
C ILE A 309 -16.29 -1.60 17.39
N ASN A 310 -17.46 -1.30 16.82
CA ASN A 310 -18.26 -2.30 16.12
C ASN A 310 -17.62 -2.76 14.80
N VAL A 311 -16.92 -1.88 14.08
CA VAL A 311 -16.08 -2.28 12.94
C VAL A 311 -14.92 -3.16 13.39
N ALA A 312 -14.27 -2.84 14.49
CA ALA A 312 -13.19 -3.65 15.03
C ALA A 312 -13.69 -5.05 15.45
N ARG A 313 -14.91 -5.13 16.02
CA ARG A 313 -15.62 -6.39 16.26
C ARG A 313 -15.88 -7.15 14.97
N ILE A 314 -16.34 -6.49 13.89
CA ILE A 314 -16.54 -7.13 12.58
C ILE A 314 -15.24 -7.72 12.03
N LEU A 315 -14.12 -7.02 12.22
CA LEU A 315 -12.81 -7.43 11.68
C LEU A 315 -12.08 -8.46 12.56
N THR A 316 -12.61 -8.82 13.74
CA THR A 316 -12.03 -9.89 14.55
C THR A 316 -11.97 -11.21 13.79
N GLY A 317 -10.87 -11.94 13.96
CA GLY A 317 -10.64 -13.21 13.24
C GLY A 317 -10.17 -13.06 11.79
N TRP A 318 -10.24 -11.86 11.18
CA TRP A 318 -9.54 -11.60 9.92
C TRP A 318 -8.03 -11.56 10.16
N SER A 319 -7.32 -12.53 9.61
CA SER A 319 -5.90 -12.73 9.89
C SER A 319 -5.19 -13.25 8.65
N MET A 320 -3.95 -13.69 8.82
CA MET A 320 -3.19 -14.37 7.78
C MET A 320 -2.52 -15.63 8.32
N THR A 321 -2.22 -16.58 7.42
CA THR A 321 -1.25 -17.63 7.74
C THR A 321 0.09 -16.98 8.11
N PRO A 322 0.92 -17.63 8.95
CA PRO A 322 2.22 -17.08 9.32
C PRO A 322 3.05 -16.69 8.09
N PRO A 323 3.81 -15.58 8.14
CA PRO A 323 4.60 -15.14 6.97
C PRO A 323 5.58 -16.20 6.45
N GLN A 324 6.06 -17.09 7.34
CA GLN A 324 6.92 -18.23 6.98
C GLN A 324 6.21 -19.29 6.12
N GLN A 325 4.87 -19.25 6.05
CA GLN A 325 4.01 -20.15 5.29
C GLN A 325 3.38 -19.45 4.06
N GLY A 326 3.92 -18.30 3.64
CA GLY A 326 3.46 -17.59 2.44
C GLY A 326 2.38 -16.54 2.66
N ALA A 327 2.01 -16.24 3.92
CA ALA A 327 1.10 -15.15 4.29
C ALA A 327 -0.16 -15.06 3.40
N ARG A 328 -1.15 -15.91 3.65
CA ARG A 328 -2.44 -15.87 2.95
C ARG A 328 -3.53 -15.43 3.89
N PHE A 329 -4.50 -14.65 3.41
CA PHE A 329 -5.68 -14.29 4.18
C PHE A 329 -6.36 -15.55 4.75
N VAL A 330 -6.74 -15.49 6.03
CA VAL A 330 -7.57 -16.51 6.67
C VAL A 330 -8.63 -15.85 7.55
N PHE A 331 -9.78 -16.49 7.65
CA PHE A 331 -10.79 -16.16 8.65
C PHE A 331 -10.76 -17.19 9.78
N ASN A 332 -10.42 -16.73 10.98
CA ASN A 332 -10.38 -17.53 12.20
C ASN A 332 -11.72 -17.38 12.95
N ASP A 333 -12.66 -18.27 12.66
CA ASP A 333 -13.99 -18.26 13.29
C ASP A 333 -13.94 -18.27 14.84
N TRP A 334 -12.99 -19.02 15.41
CA TRP A 334 -12.77 -19.08 16.87
C TRP A 334 -12.34 -17.74 17.51
N ALA A 335 -11.84 -16.82 16.70
CA ALA A 335 -11.38 -15.50 17.11
C ALA A 335 -12.42 -14.40 16.83
N HIS A 336 -13.53 -14.72 16.17
CA HIS A 336 -14.49 -13.74 15.71
C HIS A 336 -15.59 -13.44 16.74
N ASP A 337 -15.97 -12.17 16.85
CA ASP A 337 -17.10 -11.72 17.65
C ASP A 337 -18.39 -12.03 16.89
N THR A 338 -19.17 -12.98 17.38
CA THR A 338 -20.40 -13.41 16.71
C THR A 338 -21.63 -12.62 17.14
N GLY A 339 -21.49 -11.65 18.04
CA GLY A 339 -22.59 -10.84 18.52
C GLY A 339 -23.12 -9.88 17.47
N GLU A 340 -24.33 -9.37 17.70
CA GLU A 340 -24.90 -8.29 16.88
C GLU A 340 -24.05 -7.01 17.00
N LYS A 341 -24.00 -6.26 15.90
CA LYS A 341 -23.23 -5.01 15.78
C LYS A 341 -24.07 -3.99 15.03
N VAL A 342 -23.90 -2.72 15.35
CA VAL A 342 -24.53 -1.61 14.61
C VAL A 342 -23.42 -0.68 14.14
N VAL A 343 -23.36 -0.42 12.84
CA VAL A 343 -22.36 0.47 12.22
C VAL A 343 -23.09 1.43 11.31
N LEU A 344 -22.91 2.74 11.54
CA LEU A 344 -23.54 3.82 10.77
C LEU A 344 -25.06 3.66 10.67
N GLY A 345 -25.69 3.26 11.79
CA GLY A 345 -27.13 3.00 11.87
C GLY A 345 -27.60 1.71 11.20
N ARG A 346 -26.71 0.93 10.56
CA ARG A 346 -27.03 -0.38 9.96
C ARG A 346 -26.72 -1.51 10.93
N THR A 347 -27.70 -2.40 11.12
CA THR A 347 -27.54 -3.61 11.94
C THR A 347 -26.87 -4.74 11.14
N PHE A 348 -25.87 -5.35 11.76
CA PHE A 348 -25.21 -6.58 11.33
C PHE A 348 -25.63 -7.69 12.30
N PRO A 349 -26.52 -8.61 11.87
CA PRO A 349 -27.04 -9.68 12.73
C PRO A 349 -25.95 -10.58 13.28
N ALA A 350 -26.19 -11.15 14.45
CA ALA A 350 -25.30 -12.14 15.05
C ALA A 350 -25.07 -13.36 14.14
N GLY A 351 -23.87 -13.97 14.24
CA GLY A 351 -23.56 -15.26 13.60
C GLY A 351 -23.28 -15.22 12.09
N ARG A 352 -22.97 -14.06 11.51
CA ARG A 352 -22.66 -13.92 10.08
C ARG A 352 -21.20 -14.28 9.71
N GLY A 353 -20.31 -14.34 10.68
CA GLY A 353 -18.92 -14.76 10.50
C GLY A 353 -18.18 -13.84 9.53
N GLN A 354 -17.43 -14.40 8.57
CA GLN A 354 -16.65 -13.58 7.64
C GLN A 354 -17.50 -12.63 6.77
N GLN A 355 -18.78 -12.96 6.53
CA GLN A 355 -19.63 -12.23 5.56
C GLN A 355 -19.90 -10.79 5.98
N GLU A 356 -20.04 -10.51 7.27
CA GLU A 356 -20.27 -9.14 7.77
C GLU A 356 -19.12 -8.20 7.41
N GLY A 357 -17.87 -8.67 7.32
CA GLY A 357 -16.76 -7.83 6.88
C GLY A 357 -16.86 -7.43 5.41
N SER A 358 -17.30 -8.32 4.51
CA SER A 358 -17.54 -7.94 3.11
C SER A 358 -18.72 -6.97 2.98
N GLU A 359 -19.78 -7.18 3.75
CA GLU A 359 -20.94 -6.27 3.79
C GLU A 359 -20.58 -4.89 4.34
N LEU A 360 -19.72 -4.84 5.36
CA LEU A 360 -19.18 -3.60 5.90
C LEU A 360 -18.37 -2.84 4.85
N LEU A 361 -17.43 -3.50 4.17
CA LEU A 361 -16.60 -2.85 3.16
C LEU A 361 -17.46 -2.29 2.01
N LYS A 362 -18.50 -3.03 1.61
CA LYS A 362 -19.49 -2.54 0.65
C LYS A 362 -20.27 -1.32 1.15
N LEU A 363 -20.70 -1.33 2.42
CA LEU A 363 -21.34 -0.18 3.05
C LEU A 363 -20.42 1.04 3.02
N LEU A 364 -19.17 0.89 3.44
CA LEU A 364 -18.19 1.98 3.48
C LEU A 364 -17.84 2.51 2.09
N ALA A 365 -17.62 1.64 1.11
CA ALA A 365 -17.28 2.03 -0.27
C ALA A 365 -18.36 2.88 -0.95
N ASN A 366 -19.62 2.70 -0.55
CA ASN A 366 -20.78 3.38 -1.11
C ASN A 366 -21.38 4.43 -0.15
N HIS A 367 -20.67 4.80 0.92
CA HIS A 367 -21.13 5.84 1.83
C HIS A 367 -20.90 7.24 1.23
N PRO A 368 -21.84 8.20 1.34
CA PRO A 368 -21.65 9.55 0.80
C PRO A 368 -20.36 10.25 1.26
N SER A 369 -19.99 10.10 2.54
CA SER A 369 -18.72 10.64 3.07
C SER A 369 -17.50 10.05 2.36
N THR A 370 -17.52 8.75 2.02
CA THR A 370 -16.45 8.11 1.24
C THR A 370 -16.36 8.67 -0.17
N MET A 371 -17.51 8.82 -0.85
CA MET A 371 -17.53 9.38 -2.19
C MET A 371 -16.92 10.79 -2.22
N ARG A 372 -17.29 11.63 -1.24
CA ARG A 372 -16.76 12.99 -1.10
C ARG A 372 -15.28 12.99 -0.71
N HIS A 373 -14.87 12.22 0.31
CA HIS A 373 -13.48 12.14 0.78
C HIS A 373 -12.53 11.69 -0.32
N VAL A 374 -12.85 10.58 -1.00
CA VAL A 374 -11.98 10.04 -2.05
C VAL A 374 -11.98 10.95 -3.27
N SER A 375 -13.13 11.49 -3.69
CA SER A 375 -13.19 12.44 -4.81
C SER A 375 -12.41 13.72 -4.52
N ALA A 376 -12.47 14.24 -3.29
CA ALA A 376 -11.68 15.38 -2.85
C ALA A 376 -10.18 15.08 -2.91
N LYS A 377 -9.72 13.90 -2.44
CA LYS A 377 -8.30 13.49 -2.56
C LYS A 377 -7.86 13.33 -4.02
N LEU A 378 -8.73 12.84 -4.90
CA LEU A 378 -8.44 12.74 -6.34
C LEU A 378 -8.32 14.12 -6.99
N CYS A 379 -9.27 15.03 -6.75
CA CYS A 379 -9.17 16.42 -7.19
C CYS A 379 -7.92 17.09 -6.60
N ALA A 380 -7.61 16.82 -5.34
CA ALA A 380 -6.41 17.35 -4.69
C ALA A 380 -5.13 16.90 -5.42
N ARG A 381 -5.07 15.61 -5.79
CA ARG A 381 -3.94 15.02 -6.51
C ARG A 381 -3.82 15.53 -7.95
N LEU A 382 -4.95 15.72 -8.64
CA LEU A 382 -5.03 15.92 -10.09
C LEU A 382 -5.27 17.36 -10.52
N LEU A 383 -5.67 18.26 -9.61
CA LEU A 383 -5.99 19.65 -9.94
C LEU A 383 -5.18 20.65 -9.09
N ALA A 384 -5.48 20.76 -7.80
CA ALA A 384 -4.92 21.75 -6.87
C ALA A 384 -4.95 21.23 -5.43
N ASP A 385 -4.05 21.66 -4.54
CA ASP A 385 -4.02 21.18 -3.13
C ASP A 385 -5.33 21.45 -2.37
N ASP A 386 -5.95 22.58 -2.64
CA ASP A 386 -7.31 22.94 -2.20
C ASP A 386 -8.23 22.95 -3.43
N PRO A 387 -8.89 21.82 -3.76
CA PRO A 387 -9.66 21.71 -4.98
C PRO A 387 -11.03 22.41 -4.87
N PRO A 388 -11.53 23.03 -5.95
CA PRO A 388 -12.85 23.64 -5.95
C PRO A 388 -13.96 22.58 -5.81
N ASP A 389 -15.05 22.96 -5.13
CA ASP A 389 -16.22 22.10 -4.91
C ASP A 389 -16.77 21.50 -6.21
N GLY A 390 -16.79 22.26 -7.30
CA GLY A 390 -17.25 21.77 -8.62
C GLY A 390 -16.47 20.55 -9.13
N CYS A 391 -15.16 20.46 -8.86
CA CYS A 391 -14.36 19.27 -9.19
C CYS A 391 -14.80 18.08 -8.32
N VAL A 392 -14.94 18.31 -7.02
CA VAL A 392 -15.30 17.27 -6.05
C VAL A 392 -16.69 16.73 -6.36
N ASP A 393 -17.66 17.61 -6.59
CA ASP A 393 -19.03 17.27 -6.93
C ASP A 393 -19.12 16.52 -8.27
N ALA A 394 -18.32 16.88 -9.28
CA ALA A 394 -18.25 16.11 -10.52
C ALA A 394 -17.80 14.65 -10.27
N GLY A 395 -16.80 14.47 -9.39
CA GLY A 395 -16.34 13.15 -8.95
C GLY A 395 -17.42 12.37 -8.19
N VAL A 396 -18.07 13.00 -7.21
CA VAL A 396 -19.15 12.39 -6.40
C VAL A 396 -20.31 11.95 -7.28
N HIS A 397 -20.83 12.82 -8.15
CA HIS A 397 -21.94 12.45 -9.04
C HIS A 397 -21.59 11.30 -9.99
N ALA A 398 -20.35 11.23 -10.47
CA ALA A 398 -19.90 10.10 -11.28
C ALA A 398 -19.82 8.82 -10.45
N TRP A 399 -19.35 8.92 -9.20
CA TRP A 399 -19.29 7.82 -8.26
C TRP A 399 -20.67 7.23 -8.00
N GLU A 400 -21.67 8.07 -7.69
CA GLU A 400 -23.05 7.67 -7.42
C GLU A 400 -23.65 6.91 -8.61
N ARG A 401 -23.47 7.42 -9.84
CA ARG A 401 -23.99 6.80 -11.06
C ARG A 401 -23.34 5.46 -11.41
N THR A 402 -22.10 5.25 -10.97
CA THR A 402 -21.28 4.11 -11.43
C THR A 402 -20.87 3.16 -10.33
N ALA A 403 -21.33 3.39 -9.09
CA ALA A 403 -20.89 2.69 -7.90
C ALA A 403 -19.35 2.69 -7.76
N GLY A 404 -18.76 3.88 -7.89
CA GLY A 404 -17.32 4.09 -7.67
C GLY A 404 -16.40 3.53 -8.74
N ASP A 405 -16.82 3.51 -10.02
CA ASP A 405 -15.90 3.24 -11.12
C ASP A 405 -14.90 4.41 -11.24
N ILE A 406 -13.65 4.15 -10.84
CA ILE A 406 -12.59 5.17 -10.79
C ILE A 406 -12.31 5.75 -12.18
N ARG A 407 -12.42 4.96 -13.26
CA ARG A 407 -12.26 5.47 -14.62
C ARG A 407 -13.36 6.48 -14.96
N ALA A 408 -14.60 6.23 -14.53
CA ALA A 408 -15.71 7.16 -14.73
C ALA A 408 -15.56 8.43 -13.88
N VAL A 409 -15.12 8.29 -12.61
CA VAL A 409 -14.84 9.41 -11.70
C VAL A 409 -13.75 10.33 -12.27
N LEU A 410 -12.62 9.75 -12.69
CA LEU A 410 -11.52 10.50 -13.32
C LEU A 410 -11.98 11.22 -14.59
N ARG A 411 -12.76 10.54 -15.44
CA ARG A 411 -13.33 11.16 -16.65
C ARG A 411 -14.21 12.36 -16.32
N ALA A 412 -15.03 12.27 -15.28
CA ALA A 412 -15.88 13.39 -14.86
C ALA A 412 -15.05 14.57 -14.36
N ILE A 413 -14.00 14.32 -13.56
CA ILE A 413 -13.05 15.33 -13.12
C ILE A 413 -12.40 16.03 -14.33
N PHE A 414 -11.88 15.27 -15.30
CA PHE A 414 -11.19 15.84 -16.47
C PHE A 414 -12.12 16.59 -17.43
N ARG A 415 -13.44 16.38 -17.34
CA ARG A 415 -14.46 17.10 -18.12
C ARG A 415 -15.06 18.28 -17.36
N SER A 416 -14.73 18.47 -16.09
CA SER A 416 -15.19 19.62 -15.31
C SER A 416 -14.63 20.93 -15.89
N PRO A 417 -15.42 22.03 -15.91
CA PRO A 417 -14.91 23.35 -16.29
C PRO A 417 -13.70 23.78 -15.46
N GLU A 418 -13.72 23.48 -14.17
CA GLU A 418 -12.69 23.84 -13.19
C GLU A 418 -11.34 23.21 -13.55
N PHE A 419 -11.32 21.97 -14.05
CA PHE A 419 -10.07 21.32 -14.47
C PHE A 419 -9.33 22.12 -15.53
N TRP A 420 -10.06 22.83 -16.40
CA TRP A 420 -9.50 23.61 -17.50
C TRP A 420 -9.37 25.10 -17.22
N ALA A 421 -9.82 25.57 -16.05
CA ALA A 421 -9.88 26.97 -15.72
C ALA A 421 -8.45 27.59 -15.65
N PRO A 422 -8.24 28.81 -16.19
CA PRO A 422 -6.91 29.42 -16.26
C PRO A 422 -6.16 29.49 -14.93
N GLU A 423 -6.86 29.72 -13.83
CA GLU A 423 -6.31 29.84 -12.47
C GLU A 423 -5.65 28.54 -11.96
N TYR A 424 -6.06 27.37 -12.45
CA TYR A 424 -5.47 26.09 -12.07
C TYR A 424 -4.35 25.63 -13.02
N ARG A 425 -4.11 26.38 -14.10
CA ARG A 425 -2.97 26.11 -15.00
C ARG A 425 -1.68 26.51 -14.30
N ALA A 426 -0.78 25.56 -14.10
CA ALA A 426 0.47 25.72 -13.36
C ALA A 426 0.36 26.05 -11.85
N ALA A 427 -0.85 26.06 -11.27
CA ALA A 427 -1.05 26.33 -9.84
C ALA A 427 -0.43 25.27 -8.91
N LYS A 428 -0.32 24.04 -9.38
CA LYS A 428 0.32 22.93 -8.67
C LYS A 428 1.68 22.62 -9.31
N VAL A 429 2.76 22.78 -8.55
CA VAL A 429 4.12 22.38 -8.97
C VAL A 429 4.27 20.88 -8.72
N LYS A 430 4.82 20.14 -9.69
CA LYS A 430 5.10 18.71 -9.51
C LYS A 430 6.36 18.49 -8.71
N THR A 431 6.31 17.54 -7.79
CA THR A 431 7.51 16.94 -7.21
C THR A 431 8.24 16.17 -8.30
N PRO A 432 9.54 16.44 -8.55
CA PRO A 432 10.35 15.63 -9.44
C PRO A 432 10.37 14.17 -8.99
N LEU A 433 10.38 13.23 -9.95
CA LEU A 433 10.60 11.80 -9.71
C LEU A 433 12.03 11.51 -9.26
#